data_AF-A0A7C2P5A3-F1
#
_entry.id   AF-A0A7C2P5A3-F1
#
_cell.length_a   1.000
_cell.length_b   1.000
_cell.length_c   1.000
_cell.angle_alpha   90.00
_cell.angle_beta   90.00
_cell.angle_gamma   90.00
#
_symmetry.space_group_name_H-M   'P 1'
#
loop_
_entity.id
_entity.type
_entity.pdbx_description
1 polymer ?
#
loop_
_entity_poly.entity_id
_entity_poly.type
_entity_poly.pdbx_seq_one_letter_code
_entity_poly.pdbx_strand_id
1 'polypeptide(L)'
;MLWSTRIIIALSLGAASVAMADDDRGAVLFQESFDNADLAKRGWYDLNAVRIAGGAHAGPGCIEYEWASAEAGVQGSSPARRLFPPTDRVYLRYYLKLSDGWGWSGRSYHPHLTHFLTTENGKWHGPAASHLTLYIEPVAGKLRLAAQDIQNKDQPHGLTQGPIRGGYNGRFYDSKDVLFRDDQWHCVEAYFQLNTLDRDRDRPNADGVVRGWFDGK
;
A
#
# COMPACT_ATOMS: atom_id res chain seq x y z
N MET A 1 -16.64 -13.38 26.30
CA MET A 1 -16.95 -13.19 24.86
C MET A 1 -15.63 -12.88 24.18
N LEU A 2 -15.12 -13.82 23.38
CA LEU A 2 -13.85 -13.68 22.66
C LEU A 2 -14.14 -13.06 21.29
N TRP A 3 -13.47 -11.95 20.99
CA TRP A 3 -13.57 -11.23 19.72
C TRP A 3 -12.46 -11.76 18.80
N SER A 4 -12.81 -12.09 17.55
CA SER A 4 -11.84 -12.49 16.51
C SER A 4 -12.04 -11.58 15.29
N THR A 5 -10.97 -10.93 14.86
CA THR A 5 -10.92 -9.89 13.82
C THR A 5 -10.39 -10.49 12.53
N ARG A 6 -10.92 -10.12 11.36
CA ARG A 6 -10.66 -10.83 10.09
C ARG A 6 -10.69 -9.85 8.88
N ILE A 7 -9.57 -9.58 8.19
CA ILE A 7 -9.44 -8.87 6.88
C ILE A 7 -9.74 -9.78 5.68
N ILE A 8 -10.25 -9.20 4.59
CA ILE A 8 -10.64 -9.90 3.36
C ILE A 8 -10.29 -8.95 2.16
N ILE A 9 -9.70 -9.39 1.01
CA ILE A 9 -9.43 -8.77 -0.33
C ILE A 9 -10.13 -9.54 -1.51
N ALA A 10 -10.80 -8.87 -2.48
CA ALA A 10 -10.91 -9.21 -3.94
C ALA A 10 -11.90 -8.28 -4.69
N LEU A 11 -12.21 -8.41 -6.01
CA LEU A 11 -12.69 -7.35 -6.95
C LEU A 11 -13.86 -7.72 -7.93
N SER A 12 -15.01 -7.01 -7.95
CA SER A 12 -15.98 -7.03 -9.09
C SER A 12 -16.50 -5.64 -9.55
N LEU A 13 -16.81 -5.57 -10.86
CA LEU A 13 -17.13 -4.37 -11.67
C LEU A 13 -18.54 -3.79 -11.40
N GLY A 14 -18.61 -2.46 -11.32
CA GLY A 14 -19.84 -1.66 -11.47
C GLY A 14 -19.49 -0.28 -12.04
N ALA A 15 -20.14 0.10 -13.13
CA ALA A 15 -19.80 1.26 -13.95
C ALA A 15 -20.25 2.60 -13.34
N ALA A 16 -19.27 3.46 -13.06
CA ALA A 16 -19.29 4.91 -13.26
C ALA A 16 -17.83 5.39 -13.24
N SER A 17 -17.15 5.29 -14.38
CA SER A 17 -15.74 5.62 -14.50
C SER A 17 -15.55 7.12 -14.68
N VAL A 18 -14.99 7.78 -13.67
CA VAL A 18 -13.88 8.72 -13.92
C VAL A 18 -12.59 7.99 -13.54
N ALA A 19 -12.39 6.81 -14.12
CA ALA A 19 -11.10 6.13 -14.13
C ALA A 19 -10.32 6.66 -15.34
N MET A 20 -9.02 6.88 -15.18
CA MET A 20 -8.14 7.13 -16.33
C MET A 20 -8.41 6.10 -17.42
N ALA A 21 -8.44 6.54 -18.69
CA ALA A 21 -8.71 5.70 -19.84
C ALA A 21 -7.83 4.43 -19.81
N ASP A 22 -8.43 3.29 -20.17
CA ASP A 22 -7.81 1.95 -20.07
C ASP A 22 -6.46 1.84 -20.80
N ASP A 23 -6.24 2.69 -21.80
CA ASP A 23 -5.06 2.72 -22.66
C ASP A 23 -3.78 3.27 -21.97
N ASP A 24 -3.91 3.92 -20.81
CA ASP A 24 -2.78 4.54 -20.08
C ASP A 24 -2.30 3.69 -18.88
N ARG A 25 -2.88 2.49 -18.67
CA ARG A 25 -2.62 1.67 -17.46
C ARG A 25 -1.32 0.85 -17.49
N GLY A 26 -0.53 0.93 -18.56
CA GLY A 26 0.74 0.20 -18.67
C GLY A 26 0.57 -1.33 -18.57
N ALA A 27 1.67 -2.07 -18.59
CA ALA A 27 1.64 -3.51 -18.38
C ALA A 27 1.37 -3.85 -16.91
N VAL A 28 0.52 -4.84 -16.64
CA VAL A 28 0.28 -5.35 -15.27
C VAL A 28 1.58 -5.95 -14.73
N LEU A 29 2.15 -5.32 -13.71
CA LEU A 29 3.39 -5.77 -13.07
C LEU A 29 3.17 -7.01 -12.19
N PHE A 30 2.02 -7.10 -11.54
CA PHE A 30 1.62 -8.19 -10.66
C PHE A 30 0.11 -8.13 -10.35
N GLN A 31 -0.51 -9.29 -10.12
CA GLN A 31 -1.89 -9.43 -9.66
C GLN A 31 -2.02 -10.66 -8.76
N GLU A 32 -2.84 -10.57 -7.71
CA GLU A 32 -3.17 -11.67 -6.80
C GLU A 32 -4.64 -11.60 -6.39
N SER A 33 -5.34 -12.73 -6.50
CA SER A 33 -6.76 -12.87 -6.11
C SER A 33 -6.94 -13.31 -4.66
N PHE A 34 -5.92 -13.94 -4.06
CA PHE A 34 -5.97 -14.52 -2.72
C PHE A 34 -7.03 -15.63 -2.55
N ASP A 35 -7.27 -16.42 -3.60
CA ASP A 35 -8.26 -17.50 -3.60
C ASP A 35 -7.92 -18.66 -2.63
N ASN A 36 -6.64 -18.83 -2.29
CA ASN A 36 -6.16 -19.88 -1.39
C ASN A 36 -4.80 -19.51 -0.75
N ALA A 37 -4.40 -20.28 0.26
CA ALA A 37 -3.24 -20.01 1.11
C ALA A 37 -1.86 -20.32 0.45
N ASP A 38 -1.83 -20.83 -0.78
CA ASP A 38 -0.59 -21.22 -1.48
C ASP A 38 0.22 -20.02 -2.04
N LEU A 39 0.32 -18.91 -1.29
CA LEU A 39 0.97 -17.68 -1.73
C LEU A 39 2.47 -17.87 -1.98
N ALA A 40 3.15 -18.70 -1.17
CA ALA A 40 4.56 -19.02 -1.40
C ALA A 40 4.80 -19.68 -2.77
N LYS A 41 3.86 -20.51 -3.24
CA LYS A 41 3.92 -21.12 -4.59
C LYS A 41 3.73 -20.08 -5.70
N ARG A 42 3.12 -18.92 -5.38
CA ARG A 42 2.90 -17.78 -6.30
C ARG A 42 3.96 -16.68 -6.16
N GLY A 43 5.06 -16.98 -5.49
CA GLY A 43 6.23 -16.09 -5.39
C GLY A 43 6.15 -15.05 -4.28
N TRP A 44 5.17 -15.14 -3.39
CA TRP A 44 5.21 -14.37 -2.16
C TRP A 44 6.28 -14.92 -1.21
N TYR A 45 6.88 -14.04 -0.42
CA TYR A 45 7.92 -14.39 0.55
C TYR A 45 7.76 -13.57 1.85
N ASP A 46 8.61 -13.84 2.84
CA ASP A 46 8.54 -13.24 4.19
C ASP A 46 7.26 -13.58 4.95
N LEU A 47 6.64 -14.71 4.61
CA LEU A 47 5.42 -15.21 5.22
C LEU A 47 5.63 -16.56 5.90
N ASN A 48 4.98 -16.75 7.05
CA ASN A 48 4.97 -18.02 7.79
C ASN A 48 3.55 -18.51 8.14
N ALA A 49 2.53 -17.66 7.93
CA ALA A 49 1.13 -18.00 8.10
C ALA A 49 0.30 -17.27 7.05
N VAL A 50 -0.67 -17.96 6.48
CA VAL A 50 -1.65 -17.37 5.55
C VAL A 50 -3.02 -17.88 5.93
N ARG A 51 -3.92 -16.95 6.22
CA ARG A 51 -5.33 -17.24 6.46
C ARG A 51 -6.15 -16.67 5.31
N ILE A 52 -7.00 -17.53 4.75
CA ILE A 52 -7.96 -17.16 3.72
C ILE A 52 -9.36 -17.20 4.31
N ALA A 53 -10.14 -16.15 4.12
CA ALA A 53 -11.55 -16.11 4.50
C ALA A 53 -12.48 -16.05 3.27
N GLY A 54 -13.77 -16.32 3.48
CA GLY A 54 -14.80 -16.21 2.44
C GLY A 54 -15.37 -14.79 2.35
N GLY A 55 -16.43 -14.55 1.58
CA GLY A 55 -17.04 -13.21 1.47
C GLY A 55 -16.13 -12.17 0.80
N ALA A 56 -15.16 -12.65 0.01
CA ALA A 56 -14.28 -11.88 -0.86
C ALA A 56 -15.09 -11.01 -1.83
N HIS A 57 -14.61 -9.81 -2.20
CA HIS A 57 -15.32 -8.97 -3.19
C HIS A 57 -15.24 -9.53 -4.62
N ALA A 58 -14.38 -10.52 -4.86
CA ALA A 58 -14.53 -11.52 -5.92
C ALA A 58 -13.77 -12.81 -5.62
N GLY A 59 -14.03 -13.84 -6.42
CA GLY A 59 -13.41 -15.15 -6.21
C GLY A 59 -13.88 -15.82 -4.90
N PRO A 60 -13.34 -17.01 -4.61
CA PRO A 60 -13.73 -17.78 -3.44
C PRO A 60 -13.14 -17.26 -2.12
N GLY A 61 -12.11 -16.41 -2.15
CA GLY A 61 -11.40 -16.05 -0.94
C GLY A 61 -10.55 -14.79 -1.02
N CYS A 62 -9.95 -14.50 0.12
CA CYS A 62 -9.22 -13.28 0.41
C CYS A 62 -8.10 -13.51 1.41
N ILE A 63 -7.07 -12.67 1.47
CA ILE A 63 -6.12 -12.70 2.58
C ILE A 63 -6.62 -11.95 3.80
N GLU A 64 -6.38 -12.54 4.97
CA GLU A 64 -6.82 -12.04 6.26
C GLU A 64 -5.67 -11.74 7.23
N TYR A 65 -5.78 -10.59 7.89
CA TYR A 65 -4.97 -10.13 9.00
C TYR A 65 -5.90 -9.69 10.13
N GLU A 66 -5.46 -9.93 11.37
CA GLU A 66 -6.27 -9.81 12.58
C GLU A 66 -5.50 -9.02 13.63
N TRP A 67 -6.14 -8.02 14.24
CA TRP A 67 -5.66 -7.39 15.46
C TRP A 67 -6.71 -7.58 16.54
N ALA A 68 -6.37 -8.29 17.62
CA ALA A 68 -7.28 -8.55 18.73
C ALA A 68 -7.44 -7.34 19.67
N SER A 69 -6.49 -6.41 19.67
CA SER A 69 -6.54 -5.12 20.36
C SER A 69 -5.60 -4.10 19.69
N ALA A 70 -5.64 -2.84 20.14
CA ALA A 70 -4.81 -1.75 19.63
C ALA A 70 -3.29 -1.98 19.80
N GLU A 71 -2.90 -2.79 20.79
CA GLU A 71 -1.52 -3.13 21.15
C GLU A 71 -1.10 -4.52 20.66
N ALA A 72 -2.04 -5.32 20.17
CA ALA A 72 -1.76 -6.69 19.72
C ALA A 72 -0.89 -6.67 18.45
N GLY A 73 -0.01 -7.67 18.33
CA GLY A 73 0.61 -7.99 17.04
C GLY A 73 -0.42 -8.57 16.07
N VAL A 74 -0.11 -8.48 14.78
CA VAL A 74 -0.96 -9.07 13.72
C VAL A 74 -1.05 -10.58 13.86
N GLN A 75 -2.26 -11.12 13.70
CA GLN A 75 -2.59 -12.54 13.66
C GLN A 75 -3.27 -12.88 12.32
N GLY A 76 -3.65 -14.15 12.13
CA GLY A 76 -4.20 -14.63 10.86
C GLY A 76 -3.09 -14.89 9.86
N SER A 77 -2.84 -13.96 8.96
CA SER A 77 -1.68 -13.98 8.07
C SER A 77 -0.52 -13.19 8.66
N SER A 78 0.70 -13.67 8.43
CA SER A 78 1.90 -12.88 8.65
C SER A 78 2.01 -11.80 7.57
N PRO A 79 2.78 -10.71 7.80
CA PRO A 79 3.24 -9.83 6.73
C PRO A 79 3.74 -10.67 5.55
N ALA A 80 3.52 -10.20 4.33
CA ALA A 80 3.91 -10.91 3.12
C ALA A 80 4.44 -9.91 2.10
N ARG A 81 5.41 -10.34 1.31
CA ARG A 81 6.06 -9.51 0.31
C ARG A 81 5.99 -10.16 -1.06
N ARG A 82 5.87 -9.33 -2.10
CA ARG A 82 5.97 -9.76 -3.49
C ARG A 82 6.86 -8.79 -4.25
N LEU A 83 7.84 -9.34 -4.96
CA LEU A 83 8.67 -8.57 -5.89
C LEU A 83 7.94 -8.39 -7.22
N PHE A 84 8.23 -7.29 -7.91
CA PHE A 84 7.88 -7.07 -9.31
C PHE A 84 9.04 -6.31 -9.98
N PRO A 85 9.10 -6.21 -11.33
CA PRO A 85 10.17 -5.50 -12.00
C PRO A 85 10.30 -4.03 -11.51
N PRO A 86 11.52 -3.52 -11.30
CA PRO A 86 11.71 -2.15 -10.84
C PRO A 86 11.12 -1.13 -11.82
N THR A 87 10.50 -0.07 -11.31
CA THR A 87 9.88 0.99 -12.11
C THR A 87 9.91 2.32 -11.34
N ASP A 88 9.89 3.43 -12.07
CA ASP A 88 9.78 4.80 -11.57
C ASP A 88 8.33 5.25 -11.33
N ARG A 89 7.35 4.44 -11.77
CA ARG A 89 5.92 4.73 -11.70
C ARG A 89 5.14 3.50 -11.29
N VAL A 90 4.25 3.65 -10.31
CA VAL A 90 3.36 2.56 -9.91
C VAL A 90 1.92 3.05 -9.83
N TYR A 91 1.04 2.31 -10.51
CA TYR A 91 -0.38 2.34 -10.27
C TYR A 91 -0.75 1.07 -9.50
N LEU A 92 -1.51 1.21 -8.42
CA LEU A 92 -2.07 0.08 -7.69
C LEU A 92 -3.57 0.25 -7.54
N ARG A 93 -4.26 -0.90 -7.55
CA ARG A 93 -5.67 -1.04 -7.21
C ARG A 93 -5.83 -2.26 -6.33
N TYR A 94 -6.47 -2.08 -5.18
CA TYR A 94 -6.81 -3.19 -4.29
C TYR A 94 -8.14 -2.90 -3.61
N TYR A 95 -8.69 -3.95 -2.99
CA TYR A 95 -9.92 -3.86 -2.23
C TYR A 95 -9.64 -4.17 -0.78
N LEU A 96 -10.15 -3.32 0.09
CA LEU A 96 -9.97 -3.43 1.53
C LEU A 96 -11.33 -3.41 2.20
N LYS A 97 -11.54 -4.36 3.10
CA LYS A 97 -12.67 -4.37 4.02
C LYS A 97 -12.16 -4.36 5.46
N LEU A 98 -12.62 -3.39 6.24
CA LEU A 98 -12.44 -3.39 7.69
C LEU A 98 -13.59 -4.19 8.32
N SER A 99 -13.32 -4.96 9.37
CA SER A 99 -14.35 -5.76 10.03
C SER A 99 -15.42 -4.86 10.67
N ASP A 100 -16.64 -5.38 10.81
CA ASP A 100 -17.70 -4.74 11.60
C ASP A 100 -17.17 -4.33 12.99
N GLY A 101 -17.45 -3.08 13.41
CA GLY A 101 -16.99 -2.54 14.68
C GLY A 101 -15.48 -2.26 14.75
N TRP A 102 -14.81 -2.05 13.61
CA TRP A 102 -13.36 -1.79 13.58
C TRP A 102 -12.95 -0.63 14.50
N GLY A 103 -12.06 -0.92 15.44
CA GLY A 103 -11.49 0.05 16.36
C GLY A 103 -10.12 0.56 15.91
N TRP A 104 -9.93 1.88 15.94
CA TRP A 104 -8.62 2.51 15.72
C TRP A 104 -7.77 2.49 16.99
N SER A 105 -6.46 2.30 16.84
CA SER A 105 -5.53 2.28 17.98
C SER A 105 -5.28 3.65 18.63
N GLY A 106 -5.82 4.73 18.05
CA GLY A 106 -5.54 6.11 18.46
C GLY A 106 -4.15 6.63 18.06
N ARG A 107 -3.29 5.79 17.45
CA ARG A 107 -1.98 6.20 16.95
C ARG A 107 -2.09 6.73 15.52
N SER A 108 -1.40 7.84 15.24
CA SER A 108 -1.42 8.51 13.94
C SER A 108 -0.71 7.76 12.82
N TYR A 109 -0.19 6.55 13.06
CA TYR A 109 0.60 5.75 12.12
C TYR A 109 0.15 4.28 12.10
N HIS A 110 -1.00 3.95 12.68
CA HIS A 110 -1.55 2.60 12.69
C HIS A 110 -2.87 2.54 11.90
N PRO A 111 -3.18 1.38 11.29
CA PRO A 111 -2.30 0.22 11.05
C PRO A 111 -1.36 0.41 9.84
N HIS A 112 -0.23 -0.30 9.83
CA HIS A 112 0.68 -0.41 8.69
C HIS A 112 0.22 -1.53 7.74
N LEU A 113 -0.48 -1.18 6.66
CA LEU A 113 -1.10 -2.18 5.77
C LEU A 113 -0.37 -2.39 4.44
N THR A 114 -0.28 -1.36 3.60
CA THR A 114 0.21 -1.52 2.22
C THR A 114 1.40 -0.61 1.96
N HIS A 115 2.56 -1.24 1.73
CA HIS A 115 3.84 -0.55 1.53
C HIS A 115 4.50 -0.98 0.23
N PHE A 116 5.19 -0.04 -0.42
CA PHE A 116 6.04 -0.30 -1.57
C PHE A 116 7.44 0.21 -1.26
N LEU A 117 8.43 -0.66 -1.43
CA LEU A 117 9.82 -0.37 -1.08
C LEU A 117 10.66 -0.23 -2.35
N THR A 118 11.66 0.65 -2.27
CA THR A 118 12.69 0.79 -3.31
C THR A 118 13.60 -0.44 -3.41
N THR A 119 14.23 -0.58 -4.57
CA THR A 119 15.30 -1.54 -4.83
C THR A 119 16.66 -1.13 -4.27
N GLU A 120 16.79 0.10 -3.76
CA GLU A 120 18.02 0.53 -3.05
C GLU A 120 18.21 -0.20 -1.72
N ASN A 121 17.13 -0.68 -1.12
CA ASN A 121 17.18 -1.52 0.07
C ASN A 121 17.14 -3.01 -0.30
N GLY A 122 17.64 -3.85 0.61
CA GLY A 122 17.53 -5.31 0.46
C GLY A 122 16.07 -5.79 0.53
N LYS A 123 15.76 -6.91 -0.14
CA LYS A 123 14.39 -7.46 -0.21
C LYS A 123 13.72 -7.79 1.13
N TRP A 124 14.51 -7.87 2.21
CA TRP A 124 14.07 -8.14 3.59
C TRP A 124 14.05 -6.90 4.49
N HIS A 125 14.40 -5.73 3.96
CA HIS A 125 14.52 -4.49 4.74
C HIS A 125 13.18 -4.04 5.33
N GLY A 126 13.19 -3.46 6.53
CA GLY A 126 11.98 -2.95 7.18
C GLY A 126 11.49 -1.64 6.55
N PRO A 127 10.17 -1.36 6.54
CA PRO A 127 9.61 -0.20 5.84
C PRO A 127 9.89 1.15 6.52
N ALA A 128 10.06 1.19 7.85
CA ALA A 128 10.12 2.45 8.60
C ALA A 128 11.44 3.24 8.47
N ALA A 129 12.54 2.57 8.09
CA ALA A 129 13.88 3.15 8.07
C ALA A 129 14.61 2.89 6.74
N SER A 130 13.98 3.21 5.61
CA SER A 130 14.40 2.87 4.25
C SER A 130 14.88 4.08 3.41
N HIS A 131 15.44 3.80 2.23
CA HIS A 131 15.69 4.78 1.18
C HIS A 131 14.39 5.24 0.51
N LEU A 132 13.37 4.40 0.35
CA LEU A 132 12.03 4.87 0.00
C LEU A 132 10.99 3.82 0.37
N THR A 133 9.99 4.26 1.12
CA THR A 133 8.75 3.52 1.35
C THR A 133 7.56 4.38 0.96
N LEU A 134 6.70 3.86 0.09
CA LEU A 134 5.38 4.44 -0.17
C LEU A 134 4.38 3.81 0.81
N TYR A 135 3.50 4.64 1.35
CA TYR A 135 2.43 4.24 2.26
C TYR A 135 1.09 4.48 1.58
N ILE A 136 0.25 3.46 1.56
CA ILE A 136 -1.15 3.53 1.13
C ILE A 136 -1.96 2.83 2.20
N GLU A 137 -2.49 3.58 3.16
CA GLU A 137 -3.05 2.97 4.37
C GLU A 137 -4.23 3.76 4.93
N PRO A 138 -5.20 3.07 5.55
CA PRO A 138 -6.22 3.73 6.33
C PRO A 138 -5.63 4.21 7.66
N VAL A 139 -5.84 5.48 8.02
CA VAL A 139 -5.45 6.01 9.33
C VAL A 139 -6.64 6.78 9.90
N ALA A 140 -7.17 6.32 11.04
CA ALA A 140 -8.36 6.91 11.66
C ALA A 140 -9.53 7.11 10.67
N GLY A 141 -9.72 6.12 9.79
CA GLY A 141 -10.78 6.10 8.78
C GLY A 141 -10.51 6.96 7.54
N LYS A 142 -9.35 7.61 7.44
CA LYS A 142 -8.92 8.40 6.27
C LYS A 142 -7.99 7.59 5.38
N LEU A 143 -7.99 7.84 4.08
CA LEU A 143 -6.96 7.34 3.18
C LEU A 143 -5.71 8.20 3.32
N ARG A 144 -4.58 7.59 3.71
CA ARG A 144 -3.27 8.22 3.73
C ARG A 144 -2.44 7.75 2.56
N LEU A 145 -1.86 8.72 1.84
CA LEU A 145 -0.75 8.51 0.92
C LEU A 145 0.51 9.19 1.44
N ALA A 146 1.63 8.49 1.39
CA ALA A 146 2.92 9.07 1.73
C ALA A 146 4.06 8.44 0.95
N ALA A 147 5.17 9.15 0.88
CA ALA A 147 6.46 8.64 0.47
C ALA A 147 7.48 9.04 1.54
N GLN A 148 8.27 8.09 2.03
CA GLN A 148 9.27 8.34 3.06
C GLN A 148 10.67 7.88 2.64
N ASP A 149 11.64 8.79 2.73
CA ASP A 149 13.07 8.52 2.48
C ASP A 149 13.89 8.99 3.69
N ILE A 150 13.97 8.17 4.71
CA ILE A 150 14.65 8.53 5.96
C ILE A 150 16.15 8.24 5.92
N GLN A 151 16.59 7.28 5.10
CA GLN A 151 18.02 6.99 4.96
C GLN A 151 18.78 8.05 4.18
N ASN A 152 18.12 8.81 3.29
CA ASN A 152 18.75 9.93 2.59
C ASN A 152 18.44 11.31 3.23
N LYS A 153 17.97 11.36 4.48
CA LYS A 153 17.56 12.61 5.14
C LYS A 153 18.64 13.71 5.20
N ASP A 154 19.91 13.32 5.24
CA ASP A 154 21.06 14.24 5.34
C ASP A 154 21.82 14.40 4.00
N GLN A 155 21.33 13.81 2.92
CA GLN A 155 21.95 13.86 1.60
C GLN A 155 21.65 15.20 0.90
N PRO A 156 22.52 15.66 -0.03
CA PRO A 156 22.52 17.05 -0.51
C PRO A 156 21.35 17.40 -1.43
N HIS A 157 20.66 16.42 -2.01
CA HIS A 157 19.55 16.67 -2.93
C HIS A 157 18.19 16.60 -2.22
N GLY A 158 17.15 17.23 -2.78
CA GLY A 158 15.77 17.03 -2.32
C GLY A 158 15.24 15.65 -2.73
N LEU A 159 13.97 15.36 -2.43
CA LEU A 159 13.28 14.06 -2.57
C LEU A 159 13.62 13.28 -3.85
N THR A 160 14.68 12.50 -3.82
CA THR A 160 15.24 11.79 -4.98
C THR A 160 15.72 10.40 -4.61
N GLN A 161 15.54 9.47 -5.55
CA GLN A 161 16.10 8.13 -5.50
C GLN A 161 17.13 7.97 -6.60
N GLY A 162 18.06 7.04 -6.43
CA GLY A 162 19.03 6.66 -7.44
C GLY A 162 20.33 7.46 -7.35
N PRO A 163 20.97 7.77 -8.50
CA PRO A 163 22.29 8.40 -8.54
C PRO A 163 22.36 9.80 -7.90
N ILE A 164 21.27 10.55 -7.94
CA ILE A 164 21.11 11.83 -7.24
C ILE A 164 20.31 11.47 -5.99
N ARG A 165 20.97 11.35 -4.84
CA ARG A 165 20.32 10.96 -3.58
C ARG A 165 19.91 12.19 -2.80
N GLY A 166 18.68 12.21 -2.30
CA GLY A 166 18.45 13.01 -1.11
C GLY A 166 17.06 13.35 -0.65
N GLY A 167 17.08 13.98 0.52
CA GLY A 167 15.97 14.66 1.16
C GLY A 167 15.03 13.70 1.88
N TYR A 168 14.71 14.02 3.12
CA TYR A 168 13.60 13.36 3.82
C TYR A 168 12.27 13.81 3.21
N ASN A 169 11.57 12.91 2.53
CA ASN A 169 10.13 13.05 2.37
C ASN A 169 9.50 12.41 3.60
N GLY A 170 8.53 13.09 4.21
CA GLY A 170 7.71 12.54 5.28
C GLY A 170 6.33 13.17 5.26
N ARG A 171 5.93 13.74 4.11
CA ARG A 171 4.66 14.41 3.98
C ARG A 171 3.57 13.35 3.83
N PHE A 172 2.60 13.43 4.73
CA PHE A 172 1.41 12.59 4.71
C PHE A 172 0.26 13.37 4.08
N TYR A 173 -0.38 12.76 3.11
CA TYR A 173 -1.57 13.28 2.44
C TYR A 173 -2.75 12.44 2.90
N ASP A 174 -3.52 12.98 3.82
CA ASP A 174 -4.76 12.36 4.29
C ASP A 174 -5.94 12.87 3.47
N SER A 175 -6.90 11.99 3.21
CA SER A 175 -8.21 12.40 2.70
C SER A 175 -8.83 13.44 3.62
N LYS A 176 -9.53 14.42 3.01
CA LYS A 176 -10.23 15.45 3.76
C LYS A 176 -11.25 14.82 4.72
N ASP A 177 -12.03 13.89 4.18
CA ASP A 177 -13.10 13.19 4.88
C ASP A 177 -12.65 11.82 5.39
N VAL A 178 -13.40 11.29 6.36
CA VAL A 178 -13.34 9.87 6.76
C VAL A 178 -14.06 9.07 5.68
N LEU A 179 -13.34 8.14 5.05
CA LEU A 179 -13.78 7.40 3.88
C LEU A 179 -14.14 5.95 4.20
N PHE A 180 -13.33 5.29 5.03
CA PHE A 180 -13.50 3.87 5.33
C PHE A 180 -14.70 3.65 6.25
N ARG A 181 -15.62 2.80 5.80
CA ARG A 181 -16.72 2.27 6.60
C ARG A 181 -16.42 0.81 6.92
N ASP A 182 -16.79 0.40 8.12
CA ASP A 182 -16.67 -0.99 8.53
C ASP A 182 -17.69 -1.87 7.78
N ASP A 183 -17.40 -3.16 7.78
CA ASP A 183 -18.14 -4.22 7.13
C ASP A 183 -18.37 -4.03 5.60
N GLN A 184 -17.67 -3.09 4.98
CA GLN A 184 -17.83 -2.73 3.57
C GLN A 184 -16.52 -2.86 2.79
N TRP A 185 -16.67 -3.23 1.52
CA TRP A 185 -15.59 -3.29 0.57
C TRP A 185 -15.35 -1.94 -0.06
N HIS A 186 -14.10 -1.48 0.00
CA HIS A 186 -13.68 -0.24 -0.61
C HIS A 186 -12.60 -0.49 -1.66
N CYS A 187 -12.77 0.13 -2.83
CA CYS A 187 -11.75 0.18 -3.88
C CYS A 187 -10.77 1.29 -3.56
N VAL A 188 -9.52 0.94 -3.29
CA VAL A 188 -8.43 1.90 -3.08
C VAL A 188 -7.52 1.85 -4.29
N GLU A 189 -7.32 3.01 -4.91
CA GLU A 189 -6.40 3.18 -6.03
C GLU A 189 -5.41 4.28 -5.69
N ALA A 190 -4.15 4.09 -6.08
CA ALA A 190 -3.12 5.10 -5.90
C ALA A 190 -2.12 5.06 -7.05
N TYR A 191 -1.62 6.24 -7.38
CA TYR A 191 -0.59 6.45 -8.39
C TYR A 191 0.56 7.24 -7.80
N PHE A 192 1.76 6.72 -7.99
CA PHE A 192 3.02 7.39 -7.64
C PHE A 192 3.93 7.44 -8.85
N GLN A 193 4.49 8.60 -9.13
CA GLN A 193 5.56 8.81 -10.09
C GLN A 193 6.71 9.54 -9.40
N LEU A 194 7.92 9.00 -9.52
CA LEU A 194 9.13 9.65 -9.04
C LEU A 194 9.46 10.88 -9.91
N ASN A 195 10.14 11.84 -9.29
CA ASN A 195 10.71 13.00 -9.98
C ASN A 195 11.69 12.54 -11.07
N THR A 196 11.70 13.22 -12.23
CA THR A 196 12.78 13.07 -13.20
C THR A 196 14.05 13.76 -12.69
N LEU A 197 15.21 13.32 -13.17
CA LEU A 197 16.52 13.81 -12.74
C LEU A 197 17.17 14.67 -13.83
N ASP A 198 17.59 15.89 -13.48
CA ASP A 198 18.44 16.76 -14.29
C ASP A 198 19.90 16.52 -13.88
N ARG A 199 20.55 15.59 -14.58
CA ARG A 199 21.90 15.10 -14.24
C ARG A 199 22.99 16.11 -14.53
N ASP A 200 22.78 17.00 -15.49
CA ASP A 200 23.76 18.03 -15.85
C ASP A 200 23.82 19.14 -14.79
N ARG A 201 22.71 19.36 -14.08
CA ARG A 201 22.60 20.36 -13.00
C ARG A 201 22.50 19.75 -11.61
N ASP A 202 22.71 18.44 -11.50
CA ASP A 202 22.75 17.69 -10.24
C ASP A 202 21.53 17.95 -9.33
N ARG A 203 20.32 17.85 -9.89
CA ARG A 203 19.07 18.16 -9.18
C ARG A 203 17.86 17.34 -9.66
N PRO A 204 16.84 17.13 -8.80
CA PRO A 204 15.51 16.72 -9.26
C PRO A 204 14.77 17.81 -10.02
N ASN A 205 13.89 17.38 -10.92
CA ASN A 205 12.77 18.19 -11.38
C ASN A 205 11.56 17.96 -10.47
N ALA A 206 10.79 19.01 -10.18
CA ALA A 206 9.61 18.92 -9.32
C ALA A 206 8.37 18.45 -10.11
N ASP A 207 8.48 17.29 -10.76
CA ASP A 207 7.47 16.74 -11.69
C ASP A 207 6.93 15.36 -11.26
N GLY A 208 7.28 14.90 -10.06
CA GLY A 208 6.69 13.72 -9.44
C GLY A 208 5.21 13.91 -9.15
N VAL A 209 4.48 12.80 -9.10
CA VAL A 209 3.02 12.79 -8.94
C VAL A 209 2.63 11.84 -7.82
N VAL A 210 1.69 12.28 -6.98
CA VAL A 210 0.96 11.44 -6.03
C VAL A 210 -0.52 11.70 -6.23
N ARG A 211 -1.30 10.65 -6.49
CA ARG A 211 -2.76 10.70 -6.62
C ARG A 211 -3.38 9.48 -5.96
N GLY A 212 -4.57 9.67 -5.38
CA GLY A 212 -5.37 8.60 -4.80
C GLY A 212 -6.80 8.71 -5.24
N TRP A 213 -7.44 7.57 -5.40
CA TRP A 213 -8.88 7.46 -5.62
C TRP A 213 -9.47 6.47 -4.64
N PHE A 214 -10.70 6.74 -4.21
CA PHE A 214 -11.44 5.93 -3.26
C PHE A 214 -12.85 5.71 -3.77
N ASP A 215 -13.23 4.45 -3.98
CA ASP A 215 -14.53 4.07 -4.57
C ASP A 215 -14.84 4.83 -5.87
N GLY A 216 -13.82 4.98 -6.72
CA GLY A 216 -13.91 5.62 -8.03
C GLY A 216 -13.92 7.16 -8.02
N LYS A 217 -13.59 7.80 -6.89
CA LYS A 217 -13.54 9.27 -6.73
C LYS A 217 -12.15 9.77 -6.37
#